data_AF-A0A973TLQ4-F1
#
_entry.id   AF-A0A973TLQ4-F1
#
_cell.length_a   1.000
_cell.length_b   1.000
_cell.length_c   1.000
_cell.angle_alpha   90.00
_cell.angle_beta   90.00
_cell.angle_gamma   90.00
#
_symmetry.space_group_name_H-M   'P 1'
#
loop_
_entity.id
_entity.type
_entity.pdbx_description
1 polymer ?
#
loop_
_entity_poly.entity_id
_entity_poly.type
_entity_poly.pdbx_seq_one_letter_code
_entity_poly.pdbx_strand_id
1 'polypeptide(L)'
;MTDAREVIDFWLQAGPKKWFRGGAAFDRECDARFGAAHVEAASRKFDDWMSSADGALALLILLDQIPRNIYRGTAHMFATDPLALSFAKQAVDAGFDTQVDPA
;
A
#
# COMPACT_ATOMS: atom_id res chain seq x y z
N MET A 1 0.44 -2.73 16.32
CA MET A 1 0.10 -1.59 15.45
C MET A 1 1.06 -1.65 14.29
N THR A 2 0.56 -1.64 13.06
CA THR A 2 1.42 -1.66 11.86
C THR A 2 2.09 -0.30 11.70
N ASP A 3 3.38 -0.31 11.37
CA ASP A 3 4.18 0.90 11.12
C ASP A 3 4.39 1.10 9.61
N ALA A 4 4.52 2.34 9.15
CA ALA A 4 4.74 2.66 7.73
C ALA A 4 6.00 1.99 7.18
N ARG A 5 7.08 1.97 7.98
CA ARG A 5 8.35 1.36 7.60
C ARG A 5 8.24 -0.14 7.42
N GLU A 6 7.45 -0.81 8.26
CA GLU A 6 7.18 -2.25 8.15
C GLU A 6 6.53 -2.60 6.79
N VAL A 7 5.57 -1.78 6.34
CA VAL A 7 4.91 -1.96 5.04
C VAL A 7 5.90 -1.79 3.89
N ILE A 8 6.71 -0.73 3.92
CA ILE A 8 7.69 -0.43 2.88
C ILE A 8 8.77 -1.52 2.82
N ASP A 9 9.36 -1.88 3.97
CA ASP A 9 10.43 -2.87 4.04
C ASP A 9 9.94 -4.24 3.53
N PHE A 10 8.72 -4.66 3.91
CA PHE A 10 8.10 -5.86 3.37
C PHE A 10 7.96 -5.80 1.85
N TRP A 11 7.46 -4.68 1.32
CA TRP A 11 7.23 -4.53 -0.11
C TRP A 11 8.55 -4.54 -0.89
N LEU A 12 9.55 -3.79 -0.44
CA LEU A 12 10.89 -3.76 -1.05
C LEU A 12 11.56 -5.14 -1.02
N GLN A 13 11.49 -5.86 0.10
CA GLN A 13 12.04 -7.22 0.20
C GLN A 13 11.33 -8.23 -0.70
N ALA A 14 10.03 -8.05 -0.97
CA ALA A 14 9.28 -8.89 -1.90
C ALA A 14 9.80 -8.74 -3.34
N GLY A 15 10.14 -7.51 -3.72
CA GLY A 15 10.77 -7.15 -4.97
C GLY A 15 9.90 -7.30 -6.23
N PRO A 16 10.38 -6.79 -7.38
CA PRO A 16 9.60 -6.64 -8.62
C PRO A 16 8.92 -7.92 -9.09
N LYS A 17 9.58 -9.07 -8.91
CA LYS A 17 9.02 -10.37 -9.30
C LYS A 17 7.70 -10.66 -8.58
N LYS A 18 7.61 -10.38 -7.27
CA LYS A 18 6.38 -10.58 -6.50
C LYS A 18 5.38 -9.46 -6.74
N TRP A 19 5.82 -8.22 -6.94
CA TRP A 19 4.92 -7.09 -7.26
C TRP A 19 4.09 -7.36 -8.51
N PHE A 20 4.72 -7.82 -9.59
CA PHE A 20 4.05 -7.99 -10.87
C PHE A 20 3.41 -9.36 -11.08
N ARG A 21 3.97 -10.43 -10.49
CA ARG A 21 3.48 -11.80 -10.73
C ARG A 21 2.72 -12.40 -9.56
N GLY A 22 2.90 -11.85 -8.35
CA GLY A 22 2.24 -12.31 -7.12
C GLY A 22 2.17 -13.83 -7.01
N GLY A 23 0.98 -14.31 -6.65
CA GLY A 23 0.63 -15.72 -6.59
C GLY A 23 0.03 -16.08 -5.24
N ALA A 24 -0.72 -17.19 -5.19
CA ALA A 24 -1.54 -17.53 -4.02
C ALA A 24 -0.76 -17.59 -2.68
N ALA A 25 0.53 -17.94 -2.71
CA ALA A 25 1.36 -17.90 -1.52
C ALA A 25 1.66 -16.48 -1.03
N PHE A 26 2.00 -15.57 -1.95
CA PHE A 26 2.25 -14.16 -1.62
C PHE A 26 0.95 -13.43 -1.26
N ASP A 27 -0.16 -13.73 -1.94
CA ASP A 27 -1.47 -13.14 -1.63
C ASP A 27 -1.89 -13.47 -0.19
N ARG A 28 -1.70 -14.73 0.26
CA ARG A 28 -1.93 -15.13 1.66
C ARG A 28 -0.98 -14.45 2.64
N GLU A 29 0.27 -14.23 2.24
CA GLU A 29 1.25 -13.51 3.07
C GLU A 29 0.85 -12.04 3.24
N CYS A 30 0.42 -11.38 2.16
CA CYS A 30 -0.12 -10.01 2.20
C CYS A 30 -1.35 -9.92 3.11
N ASP A 31 -2.29 -10.85 3.00
CA ASP A 31 -3.50 -10.86 3.83
C ASP A 31 -3.17 -11.06 5.31
N ALA A 32 -2.35 -12.07 5.62
CA ALA A 32 -1.97 -12.37 6.99
C ALA A 32 -1.23 -11.21 7.69
N ARG A 33 -0.42 -10.45 6.95
CA ARG A 33 0.35 -9.33 7.52
C ARG A 33 -0.40 -8.00 7.51
N PHE A 34 -1.11 -7.69 6.42
CA PHE A 34 -1.60 -6.34 6.14
C PHE A 34 -3.11 -6.26 5.86
N GLY A 35 -3.86 -7.36 5.94
CA GLY A 35 -5.32 -7.32 5.78
C GLY A 35 -6.00 -6.39 6.79
N ALA A 36 -5.59 -6.45 8.06
CA ALA A 36 -6.09 -5.52 9.08
C ALA A 36 -5.66 -4.08 8.83
N ALA A 37 -4.37 -3.85 8.50
CA ALA A 37 -3.84 -2.51 8.21
C ALA A 37 -4.52 -1.87 6.98
N HIS A 38 -4.84 -2.66 5.96
CA HIS A 38 -5.63 -2.21 4.80
C HIS A 38 -7.00 -1.66 5.23
N VAL A 39 -7.72 -2.39 6.09
CA VAL A 39 -9.02 -1.95 6.61
C VAL A 39 -8.90 -0.67 7.45
N GLU A 40 -7.84 -0.56 8.25
CA GLU A 40 -7.57 0.65 9.04
C GLU A 40 -7.24 1.87 8.16
N ALA A 41 -6.41 1.68 7.12
CA ALA A 41 -6.11 2.70 6.13
C ALA A 41 -7.38 3.13 5.36
N ALA A 42 -8.20 2.16 4.93
CA ALA A 42 -9.48 2.42 4.26
C ALA A 42 -10.46 3.18 5.15
N SER A 43 -10.35 3.01 6.48
CA SER A 43 -11.12 3.74 7.48
C SER A 43 -10.48 5.07 7.90
N ARG A 44 -9.49 5.57 7.14
CA ARG A 44 -8.82 6.88 7.36
C ARG A 44 -8.05 6.99 8.69
N LYS A 45 -7.66 5.86 9.30
CA LYS A 45 -6.92 5.87 10.58
C LYS A 45 -5.44 6.25 10.45
N PHE A 46 -4.89 6.19 9.24
CA PHE A 46 -3.48 6.49 8.94
C PHE A 46 -3.31 7.76 8.10
N ASP A 47 -4.30 8.68 8.11
CA ASP A 47 -4.22 9.94 7.36
C ASP A 47 -2.98 10.78 7.75
N ASP A 48 -2.51 10.65 8.99
CA ASP A 48 -1.31 11.32 9.51
C ASP A 48 -0.01 10.85 8.84
N TRP A 49 -0.01 9.67 8.20
CA TRP A 49 1.14 9.18 7.43
C TRP A 49 1.43 10.05 6.21
N MET A 50 0.46 10.82 5.71
CA MET A 50 0.70 11.83 4.66
C MET A 50 1.55 13.03 5.10
N SER A 51 2.15 13.01 6.30
CA SER A 51 3.15 13.98 6.72
C SER A 51 4.57 13.69 6.21
N SER A 52 4.79 12.56 5.53
CA SER A 52 6.12 12.17 5.01
C SER A 52 6.03 11.36 3.71
N ALA A 53 7.15 11.29 2.97
CA ALA A 53 7.23 10.50 1.75
C ALA A 53 7.09 8.99 1.98
N ASP A 54 7.75 8.46 3.01
CA ASP A 54 7.63 7.05 3.40
C ASP A 54 6.18 6.72 3.81
N GLY A 55 5.55 7.57 4.63
CA GLY A 55 4.17 7.36 5.05
C GLY A 55 3.19 7.40 3.87
N ALA A 56 3.39 8.32 2.92
CA ALA A 56 2.61 8.36 1.68
C ALA A 56 2.77 7.08 0.86
N LEU A 57 4.00 6.59 0.67
CA LEU A 57 4.27 5.34 -0.03
C LEU A 57 3.60 4.15 0.66
N ALA A 58 3.68 4.07 1.99
CA ALA A 58 3.03 3.00 2.75
C ALA A 58 1.50 3.01 2.59
N LEU A 59 0.87 4.19 2.60
CA LEU A 59 -0.57 4.34 2.30
C LEU A 59 -0.91 3.83 0.91
N LEU A 60 -0.12 4.18 -0.11
CA LEU A 60 -0.35 3.69 -1.48
C LEU A 60 -0.19 2.17 -1.58
N ILE A 61 0.78 1.58 -0.88
CA ILE A 61 0.91 0.12 -0.82
C ILE A 61 -0.33 -0.50 -0.17
N LEU A 62 -0.79 0.01 0.98
CA LEU A 62 -1.95 -0.52 1.69
C LEU A 62 -3.27 -0.35 0.92
N LEU A 63 -3.43 0.71 0.13
CA LEU A 63 -4.70 1.07 -0.51
C LEU A 63 -4.77 0.71 -1.99
N ASP A 64 -3.64 0.58 -2.69
CA ASP A 64 -3.60 0.22 -4.11
C ASP A 64 -3.04 -1.20 -4.30
N GLN A 65 -1.88 -1.51 -3.71
CA GLN A 65 -1.20 -2.77 -3.99
C GLN A 65 -1.78 -3.96 -3.21
N ILE A 66 -1.93 -3.83 -1.88
CA ILE A 66 -2.45 -4.90 -1.02
C ILE A 66 -3.83 -5.41 -1.47
N PRO A 67 -4.82 -4.57 -1.83
CA PRO A 67 -6.13 -5.02 -2.30
C PRO A 67 -6.06 -5.89 -3.56
N ARG A 68 -5.12 -5.59 -4.47
CA ARG A 68 -4.91 -6.34 -5.71
C ARG A 68 -4.37 -7.75 -5.43
N ASN A 69 -3.70 -7.95 -4.29
CA ASN A 69 -3.25 -9.26 -3.81
C ASN A 69 -4.34 -9.98 -3.01
N ILE A 70 -4.91 -9.36 -1.96
CA ILE A 70 -5.77 -10.04 -0.99
C ILE A 70 -7.20 -10.28 -1.52
N TYR A 71 -7.66 -9.48 -2.48
CA TYR A 71 -9.00 -9.59 -3.08
C TYR A 71 -8.98 -10.03 -4.54
N ARG A 72 -7.90 -10.68 -4.98
CA ARG A 72 -7.66 -11.05 -6.39
C ARG A 72 -8.88 -11.68 -7.05
N GLY A 73 -9.25 -11.14 -8.21
CA GLY A 73 -10.36 -11.64 -9.02
C GLY A 73 -11.75 -11.18 -8.54
N THR A 74 -11.82 -10.22 -7.61
CA THR A 74 -13.09 -9.67 -7.11
C THR A 74 -13.15 -8.15 -7.27
N ALA A 75 -14.36 -7.59 -7.21
CA ALA A 75 -14.55 -6.14 -7.27
C ALA A 75 -13.89 -5.38 -6.10
N HIS A 76 -13.63 -6.05 -4.96
CA HIS A 76 -13.01 -5.42 -3.80
C HIS A 76 -11.57 -4.96 -4.05
N MET A 77 -10.89 -5.48 -5.09
CA MET A 77 -9.58 -4.98 -5.51
C MET A 77 -9.57 -3.48 -5.83
N PHE A 78 -10.72 -2.94 -6.25
CA PHE A 78 -10.86 -1.55 -6.70
C PHE A 78 -11.58 -0.66 -5.68
N ALA A 79 -12.04 -1.23 -4.56
CA ALA A 79 -12.91 -0.52 -3.62
C ALA A 79 -12.24 0.70 -2.96
N THR A 80 -10.92 0.69 -2.87
CA THR A 80 -10.11 1.75 -2.25
C THR A 80 -9.33 2.60 -3.25
N ASP A 81 -9.45 2.31 -4.55
CA ASP A 81 -8.77 3.07 -5.62
C ASP A 81 -9.07 4.59 -5.56
N PRO A 82 -10.31 5.06 -5.29
CA PRO A 82 -10.56 6.50 -5.17
C PRO A 82 -9.78 7.16 -4.03
N LEU A 83 -9.59 6.45 -2.91
CA LEU A 83 -8.82 6.95 -1.77
C LEU A 83 -7.32 6.92 -2.07
N ALA A 84 -6.82 5.83 -2.66
CA ALA A 84 -5.43 5.72 -3.11
C ALA A 84 -5.07 6.86 -4.09
N LEU A 85 -5.94 7.14 -5.07
CA LEU A 85 -5.75 8.24 -6.02
C LEU A 85 -5.73 9.61 -5.33
N SER A 86 -6.56 9.83 -4.31
CA SER A 86 -6.56 11.07 -3.54
C SER A 86 -5.22 11.28 -2.82
N PHE A 87 -4.67 10.24 -2.19
CA PHE A 87 -3.37 10.32 -1.54
C PHE A 87 -2.21 10.42 -2.53
N ALA A 88 -2.28 9.73 -3.67
CA ALA A 88 -1.27 9.84 -4.72
C ALA A 88 -1.14 11.27 -5.25
N LYS A 89 -2.27 11.96 -5.47
CA LYS A 89 -2.27 13.37 -5.87
C LYS A 89 -1.63 14.26 -4.82
N GLN A 90 -2.01 14.08 -3.55
CA GLN A 90 -1.41 14.83 -2.44
C GLN A 90 0.10 14.57 -2.31
N ALA A 91 0.55 13.33 -2.51
CA ALA A 91 1.96 12.97 -2.47
C ALA A 91 2.75 13.68 -3.58
N VAL A 92 2.22 13.71 -4.80
CA VAL A 92 2.83 14.44 -5.93
C VAL A 92 2.82 15.95 -5.69
N ASP A 93 1.71 16.52 -5.21
CA ASP A 93 1.62 17.96 -4.89
C ASP A 93 2.61 18.37 -3.79
N ALA A 94 2.92 17.46 -2.87
CA ALA A 94 3.93 17.63 -1.81
C ALA A 94 5.37 17.28 -2.26
N GLY A 95 5.57 16.78 -3.48
CA GLY A 95 6.86 16.34 -4.01
C GLY A 95 7.43 15.10 -3.32
N PHE A 96 6.59 14.27 -2.71
CA PHE A 96 7.01 13.06 -2.00
C PHE A 96 7.37 11.92 -2.95
N ASP A 97 6.82 11.90 -4.16
CA ASP A 97 7.12 10.92 -5.20
C ASP A 97 8.60 10.95 -5.63
N THR A 98 9.28 12.09 -5.47
CA THR A 98 10.70 12.24 -5.80
C THR A 98 11.64 12.05 -4.59
N GLN A 99 11.10 11.71 -3.42
CA GLN A 99 11.86 11.57 -2.16
C GLN A 99 12.03 10.13 -1.70
N VAL A 100 11.44 9.18 -2.43
CA VAL A 100 11.56 7.74 -2.18
C VAL A 100 12.62 7.12 -3.09
N ASP A 101 13.23 6.04 -2.64
CA ASP A 101 14.27 5.33 -3.41
C ASP A 101 13.67 4.73 -4.70
N PRO A 102 14.21 5.03 -5.89
CA PRO A 102 13.86 4.32 -7.11
C PRO A 102 14.41 2.89 -7.04
N ALA A 103 13.59 1.98 -6.50
CA ALA A 103 13.89 0.56 -6.32
C ALA A 103 14.41 -0.17 -7.57
#